data_AF-A0A2H9L6T9-F1
#
_entry.id   AF-A0A2H9L6T9-F1
#
_cell.length_a   1.000
_cell.length_b   1.000
_cell.length_c   1.000
_cell.angle_alpha   90.00
_cell.angle_beta   90.00
_cell.angle_gamma   90.00
#
_symmetry.space_group_name_H-M   'P 1'
#
loop_
_entity.id
_entity.type
_entity.pdbx_description
1 polymer ?
#
loop_
_entity_poly.entity_id
_entity_poly.type
_entity_poly.pdbx_seq_one_letter_code
_entity_poly.pdbx_strand_id
1 'polypeptide(L)'
;MKPSSALFLFLLFLSFSVILPILGSGCGTKSGCSANKDCQKWEVCDIPVKKCVLAPGFCDTVAKCNDTLQECNIVSHTCDYKADRCRMEGDCERWQVCQKTTNLCRPKSGFCDSDDQCTAGFEVCSPQRHTCAPMPGRCRENSDCASWELCDVQTLTCYPLNGRCSIDVDCAKHELCNTTSQYCVARPGFCNGDYDCASWEVCDRSLNRCTAAPTRCNTVSDCYEWQSCDMATNNCVPKRGYCEMNTQCSKYEYCDGSAHLCRPQRGYCNTNLDCSAWQYCDISSNLCTKMPGYCITDSDCNVNEECDLTAGNLNIYRCILK
;
A
#
# COMPACT_ATOMS: atom_id res chain seq x y z
N MET A 1 -18.88 1.31 10.27
CA MET A 1 -19.49 2.45 10.99
C MET A 1 -20.03 3.43 9.95
N LYS A 2 -21.28 3.86 10.13
CA LYS A 2 -21.95 5.00 9.47
C LYS A 2 -21.09 6.28 9.56
N PRO A 3 -21.29 7.29 8.69
CA PRO A 3 -22.50 8.13 8.70
C PRO A 3 -23.08 8.42 7.28
N SER A 4 -24.40 8.55 7.05
CA SER A 4 -25.32 9.63 7.49
C SER A 4 -24.81 11.02 7.05
N SER A 5 -25.53 11.98 6.49
CA SER A 5 -26.93 12.21 6.11
C SER A 5 -26.94 13.62 5.46
N ALA A 6 -28.02 13.91 4.73
CA ALA A 6 -28.69 15.21 4.73
C ALA A 6 -28.23 16.37 3.80
N LEU A 7 -29.28 16.91 3.17
CA LEU A 7 -29.62 18.33 2.99
C LEU A 7 -29.11 19.09 1.76
N PHE A 8 -30.05 19.18 0.81
CA PHE A 8 -30.30 20.30 -0.10
C PHE A 8 -30.40 21.66 0.60
N LEU A 9 -29.79 22.71 0.00
CA LEU A 9 -30.16 24.14 0.04
C LEU A 9 -29.11 24.87 -0.84
N PHE A 10 -29.32 25.93 -1.63
CA PHE A 10 -30.47 26.62 -2.24
C PHE A 10 -29.83 27.71 -3.15
N LEU A 11 -30.40 27.95 -4.33
CA LEU A 11 -30.37 29.18 -5.15
C LEU A 11 -29.07 29.81 -5.68
N LEU A 12 -29.09 30.06 -7.01
CA LEU A 12 -28.74 31.29 -7.77
C LEU A 12 -28.71 30.85 -9.26
N PHE A 13 -29.39 31.42 -10.26
CA PHE A 13 -29.64 32.82 -10.63
C PHE A 13 -30.59 32.91 -11.86
N LEU A 14 -31.24 34.08 -12.01
CA LEU A 14 -31.63 34.80 -13.26
C LEU A 14 -32.72 34.17 -14.17
N SER A 15 -33.97 34.67 -14.26
CA SER A 15 -34.53 35.98 -14.66
C SER A 15 -34.83 36.16 -16.16
N PHE A 16 -36.07 36.58 -16.45
CA PHE A 16 -36.61 37.27 -17.63
C PHE A 16 -37.14 36.48 -18.85
N SER A 17 -38.41 36.09 -18.73
CA SER A 17 -39.56 36.43 -19.59
C SER A 17 -39.34 36.85 -21.06
N VAL A 18 -39.91 36.09 -22.02
CA VAL A 18 -40.88 36.56 -23.05
C VAL A 18 -41.74 35.38 -23.54
N ILE A 19 -43.03 35.66 -23.67
CA ILE A 19 -44.22 34.86 -23.98
C ILE A 19 -44.22 34.24 -25.40
N LEU A 20 -44.65 32.96 -25.53
CA LEU A 20 -45.53 32.44 -26.61
C LEU A 20 -46.08 31.03 -26.25
N PRO A 21 -47.19 30.57 -26.85
CA PRO A 21 -48.42 30.20 -26.16
C PRO A 21 -48.49 28.73 -25.72
N ILE A 22 -49.16 28.54 -24.58
CA ILE A 22 -49.70 27.26 -24.11
C ILE A 22 -50.68 26.75 -25.16
N LEU A 23 -50.33 25.67 -25.86
CA LEU A 23 -51.26 24.74 -26.53
C LEU A 23 -50.49 23.47 -26.89
N GLY A 24 -50.57 22.48 -26.00
CA GLY A 24 -49.86 21.22 -26.11
C GLY A 24 -50.27 20.22 -25.03
N SER A 25 -51.59 20.16 -24.76
CA SER A 25 -52.34 19.02 -24.21
C SER A 25 -51.60 18.08 -23.24
N GLY A 26 -51.12 18.62 -22.12
CA GLY A 26 -51.16 17.88 -20.87
C GLY A 26 -52.62 17.77 -20.45
N CYS A 27 -53.23 16.60 -20.60
CA CYS A 27 -54.53 16.30 -19.99
C CYS A 27 -54.28 15.33 -18.84
N GLY A 28 -53.94 15.91 -17.69
CA GLY A 28 -54.18 15.26 -16.41
C GLY A 28 -55.67 14.95 -16.26
N THR A 29 -55.95 13.78 -15.70
CA THR A 29 -57.27 13.39 -15.18
C THR A 29 -58.44 13.57 -16.15
N LYS A 30 -58.45 12.82 -17.26
CA LYS A 30 -59.75 12.48 -17.87
C LYS A 30 -60.44 11.49 -16.94
N SER A 31 -61.47 11.96 -16.22
CA SER A 31 -62.40 11.12 -15.46
C SER A 31 -63.28 10.24 -16.35
N GLY A 32 -62.90 10.04 -17.63
CA GLY A 32 -63.52 9.06 -18.48
C GLY A 32 -62.84 8.72 -19.80
N CYS A 33 -63.24 7.59 -20.36
CA CYS A 33 -62.72 6.98 -21.58
C CYS A 33 -63.79 6.91 -22.68
N SER A 34 -63.36 6.86 -23.94
CA SER A 34 -64.24 6.66 -25.11
C SER A 34 -63.92 5.41 -25.92
N ALA A 35 -62.71 4.87 -25.74
CA ALA A 35 -62.26 3.61 -26.29
C ALA A 35 -61.16 3.01 -25.40
N ASN A 36 -60.86 1.71 -25.54
CA ASN A 36 -59.87 1.01 -24.70
C ASN A 36 -58.47 1.63 -24.76
N LYS A 37 -58.10 2.24 -25.90
CA LYS A 37 -56.82 2.94 -26.08
C LYS A 37 -56.64 4.15 -25.15
N ASP A 38 -57.74 4.65 -24.58
CA ASP A 38 -57.73 5.77 -23.65
C ASP A 38 -57.41 5.31 -22.22
N CYS A 39 -57.36 4.00 -21.97
CA CYS A 39 -57.07 3.36 -20.69
C CYS A 39 -55.68 2.73 -20.66
N GLN A 40 -55.22 2.35 -19.46
CA GLN A 40 -53.96 1.60 -19.33
C GLN A 40 -54.07 0.22 -19.98
N LYS A 41 -52.93 -0.42 -20.27
CA LYS A 41 -52.90 -1.74 -20.94
C LYS A 41 -53.63 -2.86 -20.16
N TRP A 42 -53.81 -2.68 -18.86
CA TRP A 42 -54.50 -3.60 -17.94
C TRP A 42 -55.96 -3.18 -17.65
N GLU A 43 -56.47 -2.16 -18.34
CA GLU A 43 -57.81 -1.62 -18.20
C GLU A 43 -58.57 -1.66 -19.53
N VAL A 44 -59.90 -1.68 -19.45
CA VAL A 44 -60.84 -1.62 -20.56
C VAL A 44 -61.79 -0.45 -20.32
N CYS A 45 -62.25 0.20 -21.39
CA CYS A 45 -63.20 1.29 -21.24
C CYS A 45 -64.62 0.75 -21.09
N ASP A 46 -65.25 1.00 -19.94
CA ASP A 46 -66.70 0.86 -19.76
C ASP A 46 -67.39 2.03 -20.48
N ILE A 47 -67.88 1.79 -21.70
CA ILE A 47 -68.49 2.81 -22.57
C ILE A 47 -69.75 3.44 -21.94
N PRO A 48 -70.70 2.68 -21.35
CA PRO A 48 -71.86 3.24 -20.65
C PRO A 48 -71.51 4.23 -19.53
N VAL A 49 -70.53 3.88 -18.69
CA VAL A 49 -70.14 4.70 -17.53
C VAL A 49 -69.01 5.69 -17.89
N LYS A 50 -68.46 5.55 -19.10
CA LYS A 50 -67.26 6.24 -19.59
C LYS A 50 -66.11 6.17 -18.58
N LYS A 51 -65.82 5.02 -17.99
CA LYS A 51 -64.71 4.87 -17.02
C LYS A 51 -63.79 3.71 -17.40
N CYS A 52 -62.49 3.89 -17.19
CA CYS A 52 -61.55 2.77 -17.28
C CYS A 52 -61.80 1.83 -16.09
N VAL A 53 -62.06 0.57 -16.39
CA VAL A 53 -62.26 -0.50 -15.41
C VAL A 53 -61.23 -1.59 -15.68
N LEU A 54 -60.89 -2.35 -14.66
CA LEU A 54 -59.93 -3.45 -14.75
C LEU A 54 -60.32 -4.44 -15.87
N ALA A 55 -59.38 -4.73 -16.78
CA ALA A 55 -59.62 -5.67 -17.85
C ALA A 55 -59.69 -7.12 -17.33
N PRO A 56 -60.47 -8.01 -17.97
CA PRO A 56 -60.53 -9.42 -17.57
C PRO A 56 -59.14 -10.07 -17.59
N GLY A 57 -58.79 -10.77 -16.50
CA GLY A 57 -57.49 -11.43 -16.34
C GLY A 57 -56.40 -10.57 -15.68
N PHE A 58 -56.66 -9.29 -15.44
CA PHE A 58 -55.80 -8.41 -14.65
C PHE A 58 -56.32 -8.24 -13.21
N CYS A 59 -55.47 -7.73 -12.33
CA CYS A 59 -55.78 -7.51 -10.93
C CYS A 59 -55.42 -6.08 -10.48
N ASP A 60 -56.19 -5.56 -9.53
CA ASP A 60 -55.88 -4.36 -8.75
C ASP A 60 -55.72 -4.68 -7.25
N THR A 61 -56.21 -5.85 -6.84
CA THR A 61 -56.27 -6.35 -5.47
C THR A 61 -56.22 -7.88 -5.47
N VAL A 62 -55.83 -8.49 -4.36
CA VAL A 62 -55.76 -9.96 -4.22
C VAL A 62 -57.11 -10.64 -4.42
N ALA A 63 -58.23 -9.96 -4.12
CA ALA A 63 -59.57 -10.49 -4.29
C ALA A 63 -59.97 -10.70 -5.76
N LYS A 64 -59.22 -10.11 -6.70
CA LYS A 64 -59.41 -10.30 -8.15
C LYS A 64 -58.65 -11.51 -8.70
N CYS A 65 -57.80 -12.13 -7.90
CA CYS A 65 -57.14 -13.38 -8.26
C CYS A 65 -58.02 -14.57 -7.87
N ASN A 66 -58.19 -15.51 -8.80
CA ASN A 66 -59.07 -16.67 -8.65
C ASN A 66 -58.48 -17.80 -7.79
N ASP A 67 -57.23 -17.66 -7.34
CA ASP A 67 -56.53 -18.63 -6.51
C ASP A 67 -56.09 -17.99 -5.19
N THR A 68 -56.33 -18.67 -4.06
CA THR A 68 -55.94 -18.22 -2.71
C THR A 68 -54.42 -18.15 -2.52
N LEU A 69 -53.68 -18.85 -3.38
CA LEU A 69 -52.23 -18.90 -3.41
C LEU A 69 -51.59 -17.78 -4.24
N GLN A 70 -52.40 -17.01 -4.97
CA GLN A 70 -51.92 -15.89 -5.78
C GLN A 70 -52.00 -14.57 -4.99
N GLU A 71 -51.20 -13.61 -5.43
CA GLU A 71 -51.27 -12.22 -5.03
C GLU A 71 -51.25 -11.32 -6.26
N CYS A 72 -51.77 -10.10 -6.13
CA CYS A 72 -51.77 -9.17 -7.22
C CYS A 72 -50.44 -8.44 -7.29
N ASN A 73 -49.69 -8.65 -8.38
CA ASN A 73 -48.53 -7.84 -8.67
C ASN A 73 -48.99 -6.48 -9.21
N ILE A 74 -48.95 -5.46 -8.36
CA ILE A 74 -49.44 -4.12 -8.71
C ILE A 74 -48.60 -3.41 -9.79
N VAL A 75 -47.43 -3.95 -10.16
CA VAL A 75 -46.58 -3.36 -11.21
C VAL A 75 -46.98 -3.92 -12.59
N SER A 76 -47.19 -5.22 -12.70
CA SER A 76 -47.63 -5.88 -13.94
C SER A 76 -49.16 -5.98 -14.07
N HIS A 77 -49.89 -5.75 -12.98
CA HIS A 77 -51.32 -6.02 -12.82
C HIS A 77 -51.70 -7.49 -13.12
N THR A 78 -50.76 -8.42 -12.94
CA THR A 78 -50.98 -9.86 -13.10
C THR A 78 -51.13 -10.56 -11.75
N CYS A 79 -51.91 -11.64 -11.73
CA CYS A 79 -51.98 -12.52 -10.57
C CYS A 79 -50.78 -13.47 -10.59
N ASP A 80 -49.81 -13.20 -9.74
CA ASP A 80 -48.60 -13.99 -9.59
C ASP A 80 -48.77 -14.92 -8.38
N TYR A 81 -48.17 -16.10 -8.40
CA TYR A 81 -48.17 -16.95 -7.21
C TYR A 81 -47.32 -16.32 -6.10
N LYS A 82 -47.82 -16.38 -4.87
CA LYS A 82 -47.05 -15.98 -3.68
C LYS A 82 -45.74 -16.76 -3.64
N ALA A 83 -44.74 -16.19 -2.98
CA ALA A 83 -43.45 -16.85 -2.76
C ALA A 83 -43.63 -18.31 -2.29
N ASP A 84 -42.92 -19.22 -2.97
CA ASP A 84 -42.95 -20.67 -2.78
C ASP A 84 -44.33 -21.34 -2.92
N ARG A 85 -45.29 -20.74 -3.63
CA ARG A 85 -46.59 -21.36 -3.93
C ARG A 85 -46.73 -21.72 -5.40
N CYS A 86 -47.45 -22.80 -5.67
CA CYS A 86 -47.67 -23.28 -7.03
C CYS A 86 -48.89 -24.18 -7.14
N ARG A 87 -49.37 -24.39 -8.37
CA ARG A 87 -50.29 -25.46 -8.77
C ARG A 87 -49.68 -26.39 -9.81
N MET A 88 -48.74 -25.88 -10.60
CA MET A 88 -48.03 -26.60 -11.65
C MET A 88 -46.56 -26.18 -11.73
N GLU A 89 -45.78 -26.94 -12.48
CA GLU A 89 -44.32 -26.74 -12.62
C GLU A 89 -43.94 -25.36 -13.17
N GLY A 90 -44.79 -24.78 -14.03
CA GLY A 90 -44.55 -23.47 -14.62
C GLY A 90 -44.68 -22.30 -13.65
N ASP A 91 -45.23 -22.55 -12.46
CA ASP A 91 -45.42 -21.51 -11.44
C ASP A 91 -44.18 -21.31 -10.56
N CYS A 92 -43.24 -22.27 -10.58
CA CYS A 92 -42.02 -22.24 -9.80
C CYS A 92 -40.82 -21.80 -10.65
N GLU A 93 -39.73 -21.44 -9.97
CA GLU A 93 -38.48 -21.13 -10.66
C GLU A 93 -37.91 -22.36 -11.38
N ARG A 94 -37.01 -22.16 -12.35
CA ARG A 94 -36.49 -23.25 -13.20
C ARG A 94 -35.78 -24.36 -12.40
N TRP A 95 -35.26 -24.05 -11.22
CA TRP A 95 -34.59 -24.98 -10.31
C TRP A 95 -35.54 -25.65 -9.29
N GLN A 96 -36.83 -25.28 -9.29
CA GLN A 96 -37.84 -25.79 -8.37
C GLN A 96 -38.88 -26.66 -9.07
N VAL A 97 -39.49 -27.58 -8.32
CA VAL A 97 -40.59 -28.46 -8.72
C VAL A 97 -41.82 -28.14 -7.88
N CYS A 98 -43.01 -28.24 -8.48
CA CYS A 98 -44.25 -27.99 -7.75
C CYS A 98 -44.73 -29.24 -7.00
N GLN A 99 -44.66 -29.20 -5.66
CA GLN A 99 -45.19 -30.28 -4.84
C GLN A 99 -46.72 -30.17 -4.71
N LYS A 100 -47.45 -30.81 -5.62
CA LYS A 100 -48.92 -30.71 -5.73
C LYS A 100 -49.71 -31.03 -4.45
N THR A 101 -49.17 -31.86 -3.55
CA THR A 101 -49.84 -32.22 -2.28
C THR A 101 -49.84 -31.07 -1.28
N THR A 102 -48.80 -30.22 -1.30
CA THR A 102 -48.62 -29.11 -0.37
C THR A 102 -48.81 -27.75 -1.06
N ASN A 103 -48.88 -27.72 -2.39
CA ASN A 103 -48.88 -26.52 -3.23
C ASN A 103 -47.66 -25.62 -2.96
N LEU A 104 -46.51 -26.25 -2.68
CA LEU A 104 -45.25 -25.56 -2.41
C LEU A 104 -44.24 -25.81 -3.53
N CYS A 105 -43.55 -24.76 -3.94
CA CYS A 105 -42.33 -24.91 -4.73
C CYS A 105 -41.23 -25.48 -3.84
N ARG A 106 -40.58 -26.54 -4.30
CA ARG A 106 -39.45 -27.18 -3.62
C ARG A 106 -38.27 -27.30 -4.56
N PRO A 107 -37.02 -27.27 -4.09
CA PRO A 107 -35.87 -27.48 -4.94
C PRO A 107 -35.95 -28.84 -5.65
N LYS A 108 -35.56 -28.87 -6.93
CA LYS A 108 -35.34 -30.14 -7.65
C LYS A 108 -34.17 -30.88 -7.04
N SER A 109 -34.08 -32.18 -7.32
CA SER A 109 -32.88 -32.96 -6.98
C SER A 109 -31.63 -32.32 -7.58
N GLY A 110 -30.60 -32.12 -6.75
CA GLY A 110 -29.37 -31.40 -7.12
C GLY A 110 -29.41 -29.89 -6.86
N PHE A 111 -30.57 -29.33 -6.47
CA PHE A 111 -30.72 -27.95 -6.07
C PHE A 111 -31.05 -27.81 -4.59
N CYS A 112 -30.90 -26.60 -4.06
CA CYS A 112 -31.18 -26.25 -2.69
C CYS A 112 -31.85 -24.87 -2.57
N ASP A 113 -32.62 -24.69 -1.50
CA ASP A 113 -33.15 -23.43 -0.99
C ASP A 113 -32.57 -23.07 0.39
N SER A 114 -31.88 -24.01 1.04
CA SER A 114 -31.37 -23.88 2.41
C SER A 114 -30.18 -24.83 2.65
N ASP A 115 -29.35 -24.49 3.63
CA ASP A 115 -28.15 -25.25 3.97
C ASP A 115 -28.46 -26.67 4.50
N ASP A 116 -29.65 -26.88 5.08
CA ASP A 116 -30.10 -28.18 5.60
C ASP A 116 -30.25 -29.25 4.50
N GLN A 117 -30.31 -28.82 3.23
CA GLN A 117 -30.37 -29.71 2.07
C GLN A 117 -28.98 -30.08 1.54
N CYS A 118 -27.92 -29.51 2.12
CA CYS A 118 -26.54 -29.74 1.73
C CYS A 118 -25.81 -30.62 2.74
N THR A 119 -24.60 -31.07 2.39
CA THR A 119 -23.78 -31.89 3.29
C THR A 119 -23.41 -31.09 4.54
N ALA A 120 -24.01 -31.44 5.68
CA ALA A 120 -23.82 -30.74 6.95
C ALA A 120 -22.33 -30.61 7.31
N GLY A 121 -21.90 -29.37 7.57
CA GLY A 121 -20.51 -29.04 7.95
C GLY A 121 -19.52 -29.01 6.79
N PHE A 122 -19.97 -29.19 5.54
CA PHE A 122 -19.10 -29.14 4.36
C PHE A 122 -19.63 -28.22 3.26
N GLU A 123 -20.93 -28.25 2.97
CA GLU A 123 -21.57 -27.47 1.91
C GLU A 123 -22.60 -26.49 2.46
N VAL A 124 -22.78 -25.38 1.73
CA VAL A 124 -23.86 -24.39 1.94
C VAL A 124 -24.62 -24.21 0.64
N CYS A 125 -25.86 -23.77 0.76
CA CYS A 125 -26.66 -23.47 -0.40
C CYS A 125 -26.25 -22.12 -1.01
N SER A 126 -25.82 -22.13 -2.27
CA SER A 126 -25.52 -20.89 -2.98
C SER A 126 -26.82 -20.13 -3.30
N PRO A 127 -27.02 -18.90 -2.78
CA PRO A 127 -28.26 -18.14 -3.03
C PRO A 127 -28.40 -17.68 -4.50
N GLN A 128 -27.32 -17.76 -5.29
CA GLN A 128 -27.34 -17.38 -6.71
C GLN A 128 -27.49 -18.58 -7.65
N ARG A 129 -26.86 -19.71 -7.30
CA ARG A 129 -26.85 -20.91 -8.16
C ARG A 129 -27.92 -21.92 -7.75
N HIS A 130 -28.46 -21.81 -6.53
CA HIS A 130 -29.36 -22.77 -5.92
C HIS A 130 -28.79 -24.18 -5.89
N THR A 131 -27.46 -24.32 -5.77
CA THR A 131 -26.77 -25.60 -5.67
C THR A 131 -25.90 -25.60 -4.43
N CYS A 132 -25.72 -26.78 -3.83
CA CYS A 132 -24.78 -26.96 -2.73
C CYS A 132 -23.35 -26.73 -3.24
N ALA A 133 -22.61 -25.88 -2.55
CA ALA A 133 -21.21 -25.58 -2.83
C ALA A 133 -20.40 -25.68 -1.53
N PRO A 134 -19.10 -26.02 -1.59
CA PRO A 134 -18.26 -26.05 -0.40
C PRO A 134 -18.33 -24.74 0.39
N MET A 135 -18.30 -24.86 1.72
CA MET A 135 -18.17 -23.72 2.63
C MET A 135 -16.89 -22.93 2.33
N PRO A 136 -16.82 -21.63 2.66
CA PRO A 136 -15.57 -20.88 2.59
C PRO A 136 -14.43 -21.61 3.32
N GLY A 137 -13.30 -21.79 2.64
CA GLY A 137 -12.15 -22.56 3.15
C GLY A 137 -12.27 -24.09 3.02
N ARG A 138 -13.35 -24.60 2.41
CA ARG A 138 -13.51 -26.01 2.02
C ARG A 138 -13.48 -26.14 0.51
N CYS A 139 -13.08 -27.32 0.03
CA CYS A 139 -12.99 -27.59 -1.40
C CYS A 139 -13.08 -29.08 -1.71
N ARG A 140 -13.47 -29.39 -2.94
CA ARG A 140 -13.31 -30.69 -3.59
C ARG A 140 -12.24 -30.63 -4.68
N GLU A 141 -12.12 -29.48 -5.33
CA GLU A 141 -11.14 -29.19 -6.38
C GLU A 141 -10.65 -27.73 -6.30
N ASN A 142 -9.63 -27.39 -7.09
CA ASN A 142 -9.04 -26.04 -7.06
C ASN A 142 -10.02 -24.93 -7.46
N SER A 143 -11.03 -25.23 -8.27
CA SER A 143 -12.08 -24.28 -8.68
C SER A 143 -12.93 -23.77 -7.53
N ASP A 144 -12.98 -24.52 -6.41
CA ASP A 144 -13.75 -24.15 -5.23
C ASP A 144 -13.04 -23.10 -4.38
N CYS A 145 -11.72 -22.98 -4.52
CA CYS A 145 -10.90 -22.06 -3.74
C CYS A 145 -10.73 -20.70 -4.43
N ALA A 146 -10.28 -19.70 -3.68
CA ALA A 146 -9.93 -18.42 -4.27
C ALA A 146 -8.74 -18.56 -5.22
N SER A 147 -8.56 -17.60 -6.15
CA SER A 147 -7.49 -17.64 -7.15
C SER A 147 -6.06 -17.60 -6.58
N TRP A 148 -5.91 -17.36 -5.29
CA TRP A 148 -4.63 -17.33 -4.55
C TRP A 148 -4.45 -18.53 -3.61
N GLU A 149 -5.35 -19.51 -3.69
CA GLU A 149 -5.37 -20.72 -2.87
C GLU A 149 -5.31 -21.97 -3.75
N LEU A 150 -5.05 -23.12 -3.12
CA LEU A 150 -5.18 -24.45 -3.71
C LEU A 150 -6.03 -25.33 -2.82
N CYS A 151 -6.66 -26.33 -3.43
CA CYS A 151 -7.40 -27.34 -2.69
C CYS A 151 -6.47 -28.47 -2.25
N ASP A 152 -6.39 -28.72 -0.95
CA ASP A 152 -5.90 -29.99 -0.44
C ASP A 152 -7.06 -31.00 -0.46
N VAL A 153 -7.05 -31.89 -1.46
CA VAL A 153 -8.09 -32.91 -1.65
C VAL A 153 -8.12 -33.99 -0.58
N GLN A 154 -7.08 -34.10 0.28
CA GLN A 154 -7.08 -35.05 1.38
C GLN A 154 -7.79 -34.50 2.61
N THR A 155 -7.55 -33.22 2.92
CA THR A 155 -8.20 -32.54 4.05
C THR A 155 -9.49 -31.81 3.66
N LEU A 156 -9.75 -31.69 2.35
CA LEU A 156 -10.84 -30.93 1.75
C LEU A 156 -10.84 -29.45 2.18
N THR A 157 -9.65 -28.87 2.32
CA THR A 157 -9.47 -27.47 2.75
C THR A 157 -8.70 -26.66 1.73
N CYS A 158 -9.10 -25.40 1.57
CA CYS A 158 -8.32 -24.44 0.80
C CYS A 158 -7.14 -23.95 1.64
N TYR A 159 -5.96 -23.93 1.04
CA TYR A 159 -4.76 -23.37 1.67
C TYR A 159 -4.09 -22.35 0.73
N PRO A 160 -3.41 -21.33 1.28
CA PRO A 160 -2.79 -20.29 0.46
C PRO A 160 -1.65 -20.84 -0.40
N LEU A 161 -1.47 -20.28 -1.60
CA LEU A 161 -0.26 -20.47 -2.41
C LEU A 161 0.99 -19.93 -1.70
N ASN A 162 2.19 -20.35 -2.14
CA ASN A 162 3.44 -19.81 -1.62
C ASN A 162 3.50 -18.27 -1.75
N GLY A 163 3.82 -17.60 -0.64
CA GLY A 163 3.84 -16.14 -0.53
C GLY A 163 2.45 -15.49 -0.45
N ARG A 164 1.38 -16.28 -0.40
CA ARG A 164 0.02 -15.85 -0.08
C ARG A 164 -0.35 -16.25 1.33
N CYS A 165 -1.40 -15.64 1.84
CA CYS A 165 -1.88 -15.90 3.18
C CYS A 165 -3.36 -15.52 3.31
N SER A 166 -4.05 -16.15 4.25
CA SER A 166 -5.31 -15.67 4.81
C SER A 166 -5.11 -15.08 6.21
N ILE A 167 -4.11 -15.59 6.95
CA ILE A 167 -3.76 -15.20 8.32
C ILE A 167 -2.24 -15.16 8.50
N ASP A 168 -1.76 -14.50 9.56
CA ASP A 168 -0.32 -14.34 9.82
C ASP A 168 0.44 -15.66 9.96
N VAL A 169 -0.23 -16.72 10.41
CA VAL A 169 0.38 -18.05 10.61
C VAL A 169 0.75 -18.72 9.27
N ASP A 170 0.15 -18.28 8.17
CA ASP A 170 0.47 -18.79 6.84
C ASP A 170 1.83 -18.27 6.32
N CYS A 171 2.33 -17.18 6.93
CA CYS A 171 3.56 -16.52 6.53
C CYS A 171 4.77 -16.94 7.37
N ALA A 172 5.98 -16.58 6.91
CA ALA A 172 7.18 -16.78 7.71
C ALA A 172 7.15 -15.93 8.99
N LYS A 173 7.96 -16.30 10.00
CA LYS A 173 7.95 -15.64 11.31
C LYS A 173 8.23 -14.12 11.25
N HIS A 174 9.01 -13.67 10.27
CA HIS A 174 9.35 -12.27 10.05
C HIS A 174 8.35 -11.52 9.16
N GLU A 175 7.27 -12.17 8.76
CA GLU A 175 6.24 -11.64 7.87
C GLU A 175 4.89 -11.50 8.58
N LEU A 176 4.00 -10.75 7.95
CA LEU A 176 2.59 -10.56 8.30
C LEU A 176 1.73 -10.82 7.08
N CYS A 177 0.50 -11.24 7.32
CA CYS A 177 -0.46 -11.35 6.24
C CYS A 177 -1.11 -10.01 5.94
N ASN A 178 -0.92 -9.51 4.72
CA ASN A 178 -1.74 -8.42 4.22
C ASN A 178 -3.06 -8.98 3.69
N THR A 179 -4.10 -8.99 4.51
CA THR A 179 -5.43 -9.54 4.17
C THR A 179 -6.16 -8.79 3.06
N THR A 180 -5.65 -7.64 2.60
CA THR A 180 -6.21 -6.91 1.44
C THR A 180 -5.61 -7.43 0.14
N SER A 181 -4.29 -7.64 0.08
CA SER A 181 -3.62 -8.18 -1.10
C SER A 181 -3.54 -9.71 -1.10
N GLN A 182 -3.72 -10.33 0.07
CA GLN A 182 -3.47 -11.74 0.38
C GLN A 182 -2.02 -12.16 0.19
N TYR A 183 -1.06 -11.23 0.35
CA TYR A 183 0.37 -11.53 0.29
C TYR A 183 1.01 -11.47 1.68
N CYS A 184 1.99 -12.35 1.89
CA CYS A 184 2.93 -12.22 2.99
C CYS A 184 3.86 -11.03 2.72
N VAL A 185 3.92 -10.11 3.68
CA VAL A 185 4.75 -8.91 3.63
C VAL A 185 5.66 -8.85 4.84
N ALA A 186 6.85 -8.27 4.69
CA ALA A 186 7.79 -8.16 5.80
C ALA A 186 7.20 -7.33 6.95
N ARG A 187 7.44 -7.78 8.19
CA ARG A 187 7.14 -7.00 9.40
C ARG A 187 7.97 -5.72 9.42
N PRO A 188 7.50 -4.64 10.09
CA PRO A 188 8.35 -3.48 10.35
C PRO A 188 9.68 -3.87 10.99
N GLY A 189 10.79 -3.42 10.40
CA GLY A 189 12.16 -3.75 10.83
C GLY A 189 12.66 -5.13 10.37
N PHE A 190 11.90 -5.83 9.54
CA PHE A 190 12.30 -7.03 8.81
C PHE A 190 12.22 -6.78 7.30
N CYS A 191 12.77 -7.71 6.52
CA CYS A 191 12.79 -7.60 5.07
C CYS A 191 12.72 -8.97 4.39
N ASN A 192 12.05 -9.00 3.24
CA ASN A 192 12.07 -10.08 2.25
C ASN A 192 12.96 -9.72 1.04
N GLY A 193 13.47 -8.49 0.98
CA GLY A 193 14.45 -8.02 0.01
C GLY A 193 14.77 -6.55 0.23
N ASP A 194 15.69 -6.02 -0.56
CA ASP A 194 16.18 -4.64 -0.38
C ASP A 194 15.08 -3.59 -0.58
N TYR A 195 14.03 -3.91 -1.35
CA TYR A 195 12.87 -3.04 -1.55
C TYR A 195 12.03 -2.81 -0.28
N ASP A 196 12.15 -3.68 0.72
CA ASP A 196 11.48 -3.51 2.00
C ASP A 196 12.26 -2.57 2.94
N CYS A 197 13.50 -2.24 2.59
CA CYS A 197 14.40 -1.43 3.39
C CYS A 197 14.49 0.02 2.90
N ALA A 198 15.05 0.91 3.73
CA ALA A 198 15.35 2.26 3.30
C ALA A 198 16.41 2.24 2.18
N SER A 199 16.49 3.31 1.38
CA SER A 199 17.41 3.39 0.23
C SER A 199 18.91 3.31 0.56
N TRP A 200 19.27 3.44 1.83
CA TRP A 200 20.63 3.34 2.37
C TRP A 200 20.86 2.05 3.16
N GLU A 201 19.86 1.18 3.22
CA GLU A 201 19.90 -0.13 3.87
C GLU A 201 19.87 -1.24 2.82
N VAL A 202 20.30 -2.43 3.23
CA VAL A 202 20.21 -3.67 2.47
C VAL A 202 19.58 -4.75 3.34
N CYS A 203 18.91 -5.71 2.71
CA CYS A 203 18.30 -6.79 3.44
C CYS A 203 19.32 -7.90 3.74
N ASP A 204 19.67 -8.05 5.02
CA ASP A 204 20.42 -9.23 5.48
C ASP A 204 19.48 -10.44 5.46
N ARG A 205 19.66 -11.30 4.45
CA ARG A 205 18.87 -12.52 4.23
C ARG A 205 19.03 -13.57 5.34
N SER A 206 20.10 -13.52 6.11
CA SER A 206 20.33 -14.46 7.21
C SER A 206 19.53 -14.07 8.45
N LEU A 207 19.36 -12.77 8.67
CA LEU A 207 18.60 -12.20 9.79
C LEU A 207 17.17 -11.80 9.40
N ASN A 208 16.88 -11.71 8.11
CA ASN A 208 15.71 -11.06 7.51
C ASN A 208 15.50 -9.65 8.07
N ARG A 209 16.59 -8.89 8.25
CA ARG A 209 16.55 -7.52 8.77
C ARG A 209 17.25 -6.55 7.84
N CYS A 210 16.72 -5.34 7.78
CA CYS A 210 17.41 -4.24 7.13
C CYS A 210 18.64 -3.87 7.95
N THR A 211 19.79 -3.83 7.30
CA THR A 211 21.06 -3.41 7.88
C THR A 211 21.63 -2.27 7.05
N ALA A 212 22.50 -1.46 7.63
CA ALA A 212 23.16 -0.41 6.87
C ALA A 212 23.94 -1.01 5.68
N ALA A 213 23.80 -0.40 4.50
CA ALA A 213 24.60 -0.78 3.33
C ALA A 213 26.09 -0.48 3.57
N PRO A 214 27.02 -1.02 2.75
CA PRO A 214 28.43 -0.66 2.84
C PRO A 214 28.60 0.87 2.80
N THR A 215 29.47 1.41 3.67
CA THR A 215 29.71 2.86 3.89
C THR A 215 28.57 3.65 4.52
N ARG A 216 27.42 3.01 4.76
CA ARG A 216 26.29 3.59 5.50
C ARG A 216 26.32 3.13 6.95
N CYS A 217 25.51 3.78 7.79
CA CYS A 217 25.44 3.45 9.20
C CYS A 217 24.08 3.78 9.81
N ASN A 218 23.68 2.94 10.77
CA ASN A 218 22.60 3.20 11.73
C ASN A 218 23.17 3.73 13.05
N THR A 219 24.39 3.31 13.38
CA THR A 219 25.09 3.58 14.62
C THR A 219 26.58 3.75 14.37
N VAL A 220 27.32 4.27 15.35
CA VAL A 220 28.79 4.40 15.23
C VAL A 220 29.51 3.06 15.07
N SER A 221 28.94 1.96 15.57
CA SER A 221 29.54 0.62 15.46
C SER A 221 29.48 0.03 14.06
N ASP A 222 28.67 0.61 13.17
CA ASP A 222 28.62 0.20 11.76
C ASP A 222 29.81 0.76 10.95
N CYS A 223 30.53 1.74 11.53
CA CYS A 223 31.66 2.40 10.89
C CYS A 223 33.00 1.91 11.46
N TYR A 224 34.09 2.16 10.72
CA TYR A 224 35.44 1.91 11.23
C TYR A 224 35.75 2.79 12.44
N GLU A 225 36.71 2.39 13.28
CA GLU A 225 37.04 3.11 14.52
C GLU A 225 37.46 4.58 14.30
N TRP A 226 38.02 4.91 13.14
CA TRP A 226 38.40 6.28 12.75
C TRP A 226 37.26 7.10 12.13
N GLN A 227 36.08 6.49 11.95
CA GLN A 227 34.88 7.10 11.38
C GLN A 227 33.79 7.29 12.44
N SER A 228 32.88 8.23 12.19
CA SER A 228 31.65 8.45 12.93
C SER A 228 30.46 8.27 12.00
N CYS A 229 29.32 7.89 12.55
CA CYS A 229 28.08 7.89 11.80
C CYS A 229 27.48 9.29 11.76
N ASP A 230 27.31 9.84 10.55
CA ASP A 230 26.50 11.04 10.32
C ASP A 230 25.04 10.63 10.18
N MET A 231 24.26 10.77 11.24
CA MET A 231 22.84 10.40 11.29
C MET A 231 21.94 11.21 10.35
N ALA A 232 22.41 12.36 9.84
CA ALA A 232 21.63 13.15 8.88
C ALA A 232 21.67 12.54 7.46
N THR A 233 22.78 11.89 7.12
CA THR A 233 23.00 11.30 5.79
C THR A 233 23.14 9.77 5.83
N ASN A 234 23.16 9.18 7.02
CA ASN A 234 23.45 7.78 7.32
C ASN A 234 24.78 7.32 6.72
N ASN A 235 25.79 8.20 6.66
CA ASN A 235 27.10 7.91 6.11
C ASN A 235 28.15 7.77 7.21
N CYS A 236 29.04 6.80 7.03
CA CYS A 236 30.29 6.80 7.78
C CYS A 236 31.20 7.91 7.25
N VAL A 237 31.52 8.88 8.11
CA VAL A 237 32.39 10.01 7.78
C VAL A 237 33.62 9.99 8.68
N PRO A 238 34.81 10.41 8.19
CA PRO A 238 36.00 10.46 9.05
C PRO A 238 35.77 11.36 10.27
N LYS A 239 36.28 10.93 11.43
CA LYS A 239 36.35 11.79 12.63
C LYS A 239 37.28 12.96 12.38
N ARG A 240 37.18 14.01 13.20
CA ARG A 240 38.10 15.15 13.13
C ARG A 240 39.56 14.70 13.24
N GLY A 241 40.39 15.12 12.29
CA GLY A 241 41.81 14.74 12.20
C GLY A 241 42.05 13.42 11.44
N TYR A 242 40.99 12.69 11.10
CA TYR A 242 41.05 11.50 10.28
C TYR A 242 40.60 11.78 8.84
N CYS A 243 40.96 10.88 7.93
CA CYS A 243 40.70 11.01 6.51
C CYS A 243 40.71 9.67 5.78
N GLU A 244 40.06 9.68 4.63
CA GLU A 244 40.13 8.64 3.61
C GLU A 244 40.77 9.19 2.32
N MET A 245 40.58 10.49 2.06
CA MET A 245 41.14 11.20 0.92
C MET A 245 41.73 12.56 1.36
N ASN A 246 42.67 13.08 0.59
CA ASN A 246 43.33 14.36 0.85
C ASN A 246 42.36 15.55 0.94
N THR A 247 41.21 15.48 0.27
CA THR A 247 40.19 16.54 0.28
C THR A 247 39.53 16.76 1.64
N GLN A 248 39.67 15.79 2.55
CA GLN A 248 39.14 15.85 3.91
C GLN A 248 40.13 16.49 4.92
N CYS A 249 41.37 16.73 4.48
CA CYS A 249 42.40 17.38 5.29
C CYS A 249 42.54 18.87 4.92
N SER A 250 43.28 19.62 5.74
CA SER A 250 43.62 21.01 5.42
C SER A 250 44.47 21.07 4.15
N LYS A 251 44.48 22.22 3.46
CA LYS A 251 45.22 22.39 2.18
C LYS A 251 46.72 22.08 2.27
N TYR A 252 47.30 22.18 3.45
CA TYR A 252 48.72 21.91 3.73
C TYR A 252 48.97 20.50 4.28
N GLU A 253 47.93 19.68 4.36
CA GLU A 253 47.98 18.31 4.86
C GLU A 253 47.74 17.34 3.71
N TYR A 254 48.10 16.08 3.93
CA TYR A 254 47.72 14.96 3.09
C TYR A 254 47.14 13.86 3.98
N CYS A 255 46.38 12.96 3.37
CA CYS A 255 45.84 11.82 4.06
C CYS A 255 46.85 10.66 4.05
N ASP A 256 47.30 10.25 5.23
CA ASP A 256 48.03 8.99 5.39
C ASP A 256 47.03 7.84 5.29
N GLY A 257 46.95 7.20 4.13
CA GLY A 257 45.98 6.11 3.88
C GLY A 257 46.19 4.85 4.73
N SER A 258 47.32 4.69 5.43
CA SER A 258 47.54 3.57 6.35
C SER A 258 47.07 3.90 7.77
N ALA A 259 47.30 5.13 8.22
CA ALA A 259 46.90 5.58 9.55
C ALA A 259 45.50 6.25 9.58
N HIS A 260 44.94 6.55 8.40
CA HIS A 260 43.76 7.38 8.21
C HIS A 260 43.86 8.74 8.89
N LEU A 261 45.06 9.29 9.05
CA LEU A 261 45.29 10.55 9.75
C LEU A 261 45.73 11.64 8.77
N CYS A 262 45.19 12.84 8.94
CA CYS A 262 45.70 14.01 8.26
C CYS A 262 47.09 14.34 8.81
N ARG A 263 48.08 14.38 7.93
CA ARG A 263 49.47 14.71 8.27
C ARG A 263 49.92 15.93 7.50
N PRO A 264 50.70 16.84 8.13
CA PRO A 264 51.24 17.97 7.43
C PRO A 264 52.16 17.52 6.30
N GLN A 265 52.08 18.20 5.17
CA GLN A 265 53.00 18.03 4.06
C GLN A 265 54.40 18.52 4.45
N ARG A 266 55.43 18.11 3.70
CA ARG A 266 56.81 18.53 3.98
C ARG A 266 56.93 20.06 4.00
N GLY A 267 57.42 20.60 5.11
CA GLY A 267 57.57 22.04 5.34
C GLY A 267 56.40 22.70 6.08
N TYR A 268 55.30 21.99 6.26
CA TYR A 268 54.15 22.40 7.08
C TYR A 268 54.12 21.66 8.41
N CYS A 269 53.27 22.13 9.33
CA CYS A 269 53.16 21.58 10.68
C CYS A 269 51.80 21.86 11.31
N ASN A 270 51.41 20.98 12.24
CA ASN A 270 50.32 21.21 13.18
C ASN A 270 50.87 21.53 14.59
N THR A 271 52.05 21.02 14.90
CA THR A 271 52.76 21.19 16.18
C THR A 271 54.26 21.32 15.95
N ASN A 272 55.00 21.74 16.97
CA ASN A 272 56.47 21.81 16.90
C ASN A 272 57.12 20.44 16.62
N LEU A 273 56.44 19.32 16.93
CA LEU A 273 56.97 17.97 16.70
C LEU A 273 56.99 17.59 15.21
N ASP A 274 56.24 18.29 14.37
CA ASP A 274 56.22 18.06 12.92
C ASP A 274 57.43 18.72 12.22
N CYS A 275 58.12 19.62 12.92
CA CYS A 275 59.25 20.37 12.39
C CYS A 275 60.60 19.79 12.82
N SER A 276 61.66 20.16 12.10
CA SER A 276 63.02 19.80 12.50
C SER A 276 63.40 20.45 13.84
N ALA A 277 64.36 19.90 14.56
CA ALA A 277 64.76 20.39 15.89
C ALA A 277 65.23 21.86 15.96
N TRP A 278 65.57 22.48 14.81
CA TRP A 278 65.97 23.89 14.68
C TRP A 278 64.82 24.81 14.21
N GLN A 279 63.63 24.26 14.00
CA GLN A 279 62.42 24.95 13.58
C GLN A 279 61.35 24.91 14.68
N TYR A 280 60.42 25.86 14.62
CA TYR A 280 59.17 25.82 15.37
C TYR A 280 58.00 25.89 14.39
N CYS A 281 56.84 25.44 14.85
CA CYS A 281 55.62 25.54 14.07
C CYS A 281 54.97 26.91 14.28
N ASP A 282 54.91 27.71 13.22
CA ASP A 282 54.08 28.90 13.21
C ASP A 282 52.63 28.51 12.93
N ILE A 283 51.83 28.36 13.98
CA ILE A 283 50.42 27.95 13.89
C ILE A 283 49.56 28.92 13.05
N SER A 284 49.99 30.17 12.88
CA SER A 284 49.23 31.15 12.07
C SER A 284 49.32 30.87 10.56
N SER A 285 50.47 30.33 10.11
CA SER A 285 50.74 29.99 8.72
C SER A 285 50.80 28.47 8.46
N ASN A 286 50.85 27.67 9.53
CA ASN A 286 51.11 26.23 9.55
C ASN A 286 52.44 25.85 8.88
N LEU A 287 53.42 26.77 8.85
CA LEU A 287 54.73 26.55 8.26
C LEU A 287 55.79 26.32 9.34
N CYS A 288 56.68 25.38 9.07
CA CYS A 288 57.88 25.20 9.89
C CYS A 288 58.84 26.36 9.64
N THR A 289 58.97 27.23 10.64
CA THR A 289 59.79 28.43 10.58
C THR A 289 61.04 28.23 11.42
N LYS A 290 62.19 28.77 10.97
CA LYS A 290 63.44 28.69 11.73
C LYS A 290 63.28 29.38 13.10
N MET A 291 63.84 28.79 14.15
CA MET A 291 63.89 29.44 15.46
C MET A 291 64.88 30.61 15.46
N PRO A 292 64.66 31.65 16.29
CA PRO A 292 65.64 32.71 16.49
C PRO A 292 67.01 32.14 16.91
N GLY A 293 68.09 32.59 16.26
CA GLY A 293 69.46 32.10 16.49
C GLY A 293 69.87 30.89 15.63
N TYR A 294 68.97 30.39 14.78
CA TYR A 294 69.28 29.39 13.76
C TYR A 294 69.27 30.01 12.36
N CYS A 295 69.98 29.37 11.42
CA CYS A 295 70.18 29.80 10.05
C CYS A 295 69.95 28.66 9.05
N ILE A 296 69.58 29.04 7.83
CA ILE A 296 69.55 28.16 6.64
C ILE A 296 70.47 28.67 5.53
N THR A 297 70.81 29.97 5.55
CA THR A 297 71.75 30.62 4.65
C THR A 297 72.58 31.65 5.41
N ASP A 298 73.73 32.04 4.87
CA ASP A 298 74.60 33.06 5.50
C ASP A 298 73.92 34.42 5.68
N SER A 299 72.89 34.72 4.87
CA SER A 299 72.08 35.93 5.00
C SER A 299 71.27 35.99 6.29
N ASP A 300 71.12 34.86 6.98
CA ASP A 300 70.45 34.79 8.28
C ASP A 300 71.36 35.17 9.44
N CYS A 301 72.66 35.30 9.18
CA CYS A 301 73.71 35.54 10.16
C CYS A 301 74.26 36.97 10.04
N ASN A 302 74.98 37.42 11.07
CA ASN A 302 75.61 38.74 11.02
C ASN A 302 76.74 38.80 9.97
N VAL A 303 77.19 40.01 9.61
CA VAL A 303 78.20 40.24 8.54
C VAL A 303 79.48 39.39 8.70
N ASN A 304 79.85 39.01 9.93
CA ASN A 304 81.05 38.23 10.26
C ASN A 304 80.77 36.76 10.62
N GLU A 305 79.54 36.28 10.39
CA GLU A 305 79.12 34.92 10.68
C GLU A 305 78.74 34.21 9.37
N GLU A 306 78.85 32.89 9.36
CA GLU A 306 78.34 32.01 8.30
C GLU A 306 77.43 30.94 8.91
N CYS A 307 76.56 30.37 8.07
CA CYS A 307 75.65 29.34 8.53
C CYS A 307 76.31 27.96 8.47
N ASP A 308 76.46 27.31 9.63
CA ASP A 308 77.00 25.97 9.67
C ASP A 308 75.98 24.94 9.18
N LEU A 309 76.16 24.44 7.95
CA LEU A 309 75.33 23.38 7.37
C LEU A 309 76.01 22.00 7.41
N THR A 310 77.10 21.86 8.17
CA THR A 310 77.90 20.64 8.21
C THR A 310 77.18 19.53 8.95
N ALA A 311 76.79 18.48 8.23
CA ALA A 311 76.12 17.31 8.81
C ALA A 311 76.98 16.67 9.92
N GLY A 312 76.42 16.56 11.13
CA GLY A 312 77.09 15.96 12.29
C GLY A 312 77.81 16.94 13.21
N ASN A 313 77.84 18.25 12.89
CA ASN A 313 78.32 19.27 13.82
C ASN A 313 77.28 19.56 14.91
N LEU A 314 77.73 19.82 16.14
CA LEU A 314 76.88 20.29 17.25
C LEU A 314 76.25 21.65 16.95
N ASN A 315 76.88 22.44 16.08
CA ASN A 315 76.43 23.77 15.68
C ASN A 315 75.65 23.77 14.34
N ILE A 316 75.23 22.61 13.83
CA ILE A 316 74.45 22.55 12.60
C ILE A 316 73.19 23.45 12.69
N TYR A 317 72.98 24.24 11.63
CA TYR A 317 72.00 25.32 11.51
C TYR A 317 72.21 26.51 12.45
N ARG A 318 73.42 26.74 12.98
CA ARG A 318 73.75 27.94 13.77
C ARG A 318 74.72 28.86 13.04
N CYS A 319 74.60 30.14 13.32
CA CYS A 319 75.58 31.13 12.90
C CYS A 319 76.89 30.92 13.67
N ILE A 320 77.97 30.65 12.95
CA ILE A 320 79.32 30.52 13.49
C ILE A 320 80.21 31.64 12.95
N LEU A 321 81.21 32.06 13.72
CA LEU A 321 82.18 33.04 13.25
C LEU A 321 83.01 32.46 12.10
N LYS A 322 83.18 33.26 11.05
CA LYS A 322 84.11 33.00 9.96
C LYS A 322 85.56 33.01 10.43
#